data_AF-A0A0R3PSN9-F1
#
_entry.id   AF-A0A0R3PSN9-F1
#
_cell.length_a   1.000
_cell.length_b   1.000
_cell.length_c   1.000
_cell.angle_alpha   90.00
_cell.angle_beta   90.00
_cell.angle_gamma   90.00
#
_symmetry.space_group_name_H-M   'P 1'
#
loop_
_entity.id
_entity.type
_entity.pdbx_description
1 polymer ?
#
loop_
_entity_poly.entity_id
_entity_poly.type
_entity_poly.pdbx_seq_one_letter_code
_entity_poly.pdbx_strand_id
1 'polypeptide(L)'
;MNSEEMASASPYSTELFQVLWGSNRHVGCATQLCNGFYFTSYVSPCFRVNVVGASIYPIGAVCSACPTGSNNCDGAVGLCSY
;
A
#
# COMPACT_ATOMS: atom_id res chain seq x y z
N MET A 1 -16.38 4.39 -7.89
CA MET A 1 -15.48 3.76 -8.86
C MET A 1 -16.30 2.88 -9.78
N ASN A 2 -16.71 3.47 -10.89
CA ASN A 2 -17.26 2.75 -12.03
C ASN A 2 -16.09 2.10 -12.81
N SER A 3 -16.40 1.12 -13.65
CA SER A 3 -15.41 0.41 -14.49
C SER A 3 -14.64 1.33 -15.43
N GLU A 4 -15.18 2.52 -15.70
CA GLU A 4 -14.60 3.54 -16.56
C GLU A 4 -13.48 4.32 -15.85
N GLU A 5 -13.60 4.60 -14.54
CA GLU A 5 -12.53 5.20 -13.71
C GLU A 5 -11.33 4.25 -13.52
N MET A 6 -11.55 2.93 -13.45
CA MET A 6 -10.44 1.98 -13.33
C MET A 6 -9.58 1.92 -14.60
N ALA A 7 -10.16 2.21 -15.76
CA ALA A 7 -9.46 2.22 -17.04
C ALA A 7 -8.63 3.51 -17.29
N SER A 8 -8.90 4.59 -16.55
CA SER A 8 -8.17 5.87 -16.68
C SER A 8 -7.00 6.00 -15.69
N ALA A 9 -6.91 5.12 -14.70
CA ALA A 9 -5.75 5.02 -13.82
C ALA A 9 -4.62 4.26 -14.53
N SER A 10 -3.43 4.88 -14.63
CA SER A 10 -2.24 4.18 -15.12
C SER A 10 -2.02 2.92 -14.27
N PRO A 11 -1.90 1.72 -14.88
CA PRO A 11 -1.74 0.47 -14.13
C PRO A 11 -0.53 0.55 -13.17
N TYR A 12 0.52 1.26 -13.58
CA TYR A 12 1.70 1.52 -12.74
C TYR A 12 1.38 2.29 -11.45
N SER A 13 0.50 3.29 -11.50
CA SER A 13 0.17 4.10 -10.33
C SER A 13 -0.67 3.32 -9.32
N THR A 14 -1.62 2.53 -9.81
CA THR A 14 -2.50 1.70 -8.99
C THR A 14 -1.71 0.68 -8.18
N GLU A 15 -0.68 0.09 -8.78
CA GLU A 15 0.16 -0.89 -8.09
C GLU A 15 0.97 -0.25 -6.96
N LEU A 16 1.59 0.91 -7.23
CA LEU A 16 2.35 1.65 -6.23
C LEU A 16 1.46 2.13 -5.07
N PHE A 17 0.25 2.59 -5.36
CA PHE A 17 -0.65 3.12 -4.34
C PHE A 17 -1.14 2.04 -3.37
N GLN A 18 -1.30 0.79 -3.81
CA GLN A 18 -1.66 -0.31 -2.91
C GLN A 18 -0.56 -0.63 -1.90
N VAL A 19 0.69 -0.56 -2.34
CA VAL A 19 1.87 -0.88 -1.51
C VAL A 19 2.21 0.25 -0.56
N LEU A 20 2.10 1.51 -1.02
CA LEU A 20 2.50 2.69 -0.24
C LEU A 20 1.38 3.22 0.68
N TRP A 21 0.20 2.60 0.66
CA TRP A 21 -0.93 3.08 1.43
C TRP A 21 -0.63 3.07 2.93
N GLY A 22 -0.57 4.24 3.57
CA GLY A 22 -0.05 4.40 4.93
C GLY A 22 -0.85 3.70 6.03
N SER A 23 -2.09 3.27 5.74
CA SER A 23 -2.89 2.44 6.65
C SER A 23 -2.79 0.94 6.34
N ASN A 24 -2.17 0.56 5.23
CA ASN A 24 -1.90 -0.84 4.92
C ASN A 24 -0.72 -1.36 5.74
N ARG A 25 -0.89 -2.57 6.27
CA ARG A 25 0.06 -3.21 7.18
C ARG A 25 0.37 -4.65 6.81
N HIS A 26 -0.35 -5.17 5.83
CA HIS A 26 -0.32 -6.56 5.47
C HIS A 26 -0.23 -6.63 3.95
N VAL A 27 0.67 -7.46 3.47
CA VAL A 27 0.80 -7.80 2.07
C VAL A 27 0.93 -9.31 1.99
N GLY A 28 0.13 -9.93 1.12
CA GLY A 28 0.31 -11.30 0.70
C GLY A 28 0.93 -11.30 -0.69
N CYS A 29 1.97 -12.09 -0.91
CA CYS A 29 2.56 -12.27 -2.23
C CYS A 29 2.52 -13.75 -2.62
N ALA A 30 2.36 -14.03 -3.89
CA ALA A 30 2.46 -15.38 -4.44
C ALA A 30 3.21 -15.32 -5.77
N THR A 31 4.23 -16.17 -5.92
CA THR A 31 4.93 -16.35 -7.18
C THR A 31 4.70 -17.77 -7.67
N GLN A 32 4.30 -17.90 -8.94
CA GLN A 32 4.06 -19.17 -9.58
C GLN A 32 4.83 -19.25 -10.90
N LEU A 33 5.44 -20.40 -11.16
CA LEU A 33 5.99 -20.71 -12.47
C LEU A 33 4.85 -21.16 -13.38
N CYS A 34 4.40 -20.27 -14.25
CA CYS A 34 3.52 -20.59 -15.35
C CYS A 34 4.34 -21.12 -16.54
N ASN A 35 3.68 -21.56 -17.61
CA ASN A 35 4.37 -22.18 -18.74
C ASN A 35 5.31 -21.18 -19.45
N GLY A 36 6.59 -21.18 -19.05
CA GLY A 36 7.65 -20.32 -19.59
C GLY A 36 7.85 -18.96 -18.91
N PHE A 37 7.13 -18.63 -17.83
CA PHE A 37 7.32 -17.35 -17.12
C PHE A 37 6.97 -17.44 -15.64
N TYR A 38 7.62 -16.63 -14.82
CA TYR A 38 7.23 -16.42 -13.42
C TYR A 38 6.16 -15.35 -13.34
N PHE A 39 5.03 -15.70 -12.74
CA PHE A 39 3.96 -14.77 -12.42
C PHE A 39 3.98 -14.48 -10.93
N THR A 40 4.22 -13.21 -10.56
CA THR A 40 4.15 -12.75 -9.17
C THR A 40 2.92 -11.88 -9.01
N SER A 41 2.03 -12.27 -8.11
CA SER A 41 0.91 -11.46 -7.67
C SER A 41 1.13 -11.02 -6.22
N TYR A 42 0.54 -9.89 -5.87
CA TYR A 42 0.42 -9.46 -4.48
C TYR A 42 -1.01 -9.03 -4.21
N VAL A 43 -1.39 -9.09 -2.94
CA VAL A 43 -2.70 -8.69 -2.44
C VAL A 43 -2.52 -7.93 -1.13
N SER A 44 -3.18 -6.79 -1.05
CA SER A 44 -3.29 -5.99 0.15
C SER A 44 -4.67 -6.27 0.76
N PRO A 45 -4.79 -6.86 1.97
CA PRO A 45 -6.07 -7.16 2.58
C PRO A 45 -6.75 -5.91 3.15
N CYS A 46 -6.19 -4.71 2.97
CA CYS A 46 -6.84 -3.48 3.40
C CYS A 46 -8.04 -3.15 2.51
N PHE A 47 -9.23 -3.14 3.12
CA PHE A 47 -10.52 -2.82 2.48
C PHE A 47 -10.65 -1.39 1.92
N ARG A 48 -9.61 -0.55 2.07
CA ARG A 48 -9.64 0.91 1.82
C ARG A 48 -8.34 1.40 1.16
N VAL A 49 -7.74 0.61 0.28
CA VAL A 49 -6.65 1.08 -0.60
C VAL A 49 -7.21 1.63 -1.92
N ASN A 50 -6.44 2.45 -2.63
CA ASN A 50 -6.80 3.02 -3.95
C ASN A 50 -8.13 3.79 -3.96
N VAL A 51 -8.43 4.50 -2.87
CA VAL A 51 -9.63 5.33 -2.80
C VAL A 51 -9.38 6.62 -3.58
N VAL A 52 -10.12 6.82 -4.68
CA VAL A 52 -10.02 8.04 -5.51
C VAL A 52 -10.29 9.28 -4.66
N GLY A 53 -9.42 10.29 -4.81
CA GLY A 53 -9.50 11.54 -4.07
C GLY A 53 -9.00 11.47 -2.62
N ALA A 54 -8.61 10.27 -2.12
CA ALA A 54 -7.96 10.14 -0.83
C ALA A 54 -6.43 10.21 -0.97
N SER A 55 -5.79 10.71 0.09
CA SER A 55 -4.33 10.71 0.20
C SER A 55 -3.82 9.30 0.54
N ILE A 56 -2.76 8.87 -0.15
CA ILE A 56 -2.10 7.57 0.05
C ILE A 56 -1.55 7.43 1.48
N TYR A 57 -1.01 8.52 2.02
CA TYR A 57 -0.55 8.64 3.41
C TYR A 57 -0.80 10.07 3.89
N PRO A 58 -0.98 10.29 5.21
CA PRO A 58 -1.09 11.64 5.76
C PRO A 58 0.24 12.39 5.60
N ILE A 59 0.20 13.62 5.14
CA ILE A 59 1.37 14.49 5.04
C ILE A 59 1.67 15.05 6.43
N GLY A 60 2.91 14.87 6.91
CA GLY A 60 3.31 15.33 8.24
C GLY A 60 4.78 15.01 8.54
N ALA A 61 5.21 15.35 9.76
CA ALA A 61 6.52 14.96 10.24
C ALA A 61 6.61 13.44 10.38
N VAL A 62 7.79 12.88 10.16
CA VAL A 62 8.04 11.43 10.32
C VAL A 62 7.59 11.01 11.72
N CYS A 63 6.91 9.87 11.82
CA CYS A 63 6.32 9.33 13.05
C CYS A 63 5.15 10.11 13.68
N SER A 64 4.75 11.29 13.17
CA SER A 64 3.78 12.14 13.86
C SER A 64 2.37 11.56 13.95
N ALA A 65 2.06 10.57 13.10
CA ALA A 65 0.77 9.89 13.05
C ALA A 65 0.85 8.42 13.51
N CYS A 66 1.99 7.97 14.05
CA CYS A 66 2.10 6.62 14.59
C CYS A 66 1.29 6.45 15.88
N PRO A 67 0.83 5.23 16.21
CA PRO A 67 0.13 4.98 17.48
C PRO A 67 1.02 5.28 18.68
N THR A 68 0.41 5.57 19.82
CA THR A 68 1.09 5.77 21.10
C THR A 68 1.53 4.45 21.73
N GLY A 69 2.78 4.40 22.23
CA GLY A 69 3.39 3.19 22.80
C GLY A 69 4.91 3.12 22.60
N SER A 70 5.56 2.17 23.27
CA SER A 70 7.03 2.01 23.24
C SER A 70 7.46 1.33 21.93
N ASN A 71 8.47 1.89 21.26
CA ASN A 71 8.99 1.41 19.95
C ASN A 71 8.02 1.50 18.77
N ASN A 72 7.03 2.40 18.81
CA ASN A 72 6.00 2.48 17.77
C ASN A 72 6.42 3.22 16.50
N CYS A 73 7.66 3.69 16.43
CA CYS A 73 8.21 4.24 15.21
C CYS A 73 9.71 4.07 15.15
N ASP A 74 10.19 3.64 13.98
CA ASP A 74 11.59 3.74 13.60
C ASP A 74 11.79 5.07 12.86
N GLY A 75 12.38 6.06 13.53
CA GLY A 75 12.63 7.38 12.95
C GLY A 75 13.74 7.41 11.88
N ALA A 76 14.60 6.39 11.82
CA ALA A 76 15.62 6.28 10.78
C ALA A 76 15.02 5.73 9.47
N VAL A 77 14.01 4.86 9.58
CA VAL A 77 13.32 4.24 8.43
C VAL A 77 12.04 4.98 8.04
N GLY A 78 11.43 5.70 8.99
CA GLY A 78 10.19 6.44 8.80
C GLY A 78 8.93 5.58 8.77
N LEU A 79 8.96 4.42 9.43
CA LEU A 79 7.85 3.47 9.50
C LEU A 79 7.34 3.30 10.92
N CYS A 80 6.01 3.22 11.06
CA CYS A 80 5.38 2.89 12.33
C CYS A 80 5.50 1.38 12.60
N SER A 81 5.97 1.03 13.79
CA SER A 81 5.93 -0.35 14.30
C SER A 81 4.63 -0.53 15.06
N TYR A 82 3.92 -1.64 14.82
CA TYR A 82 2.61 -1.94 15.41
C TYR A 82 2.69 -3.21 16.26
#